data_AF-A0A1F8MUN2-F1
#
_entry.id   AF-A0A1F8MUN2-F1
#
_cell.length_a   1.000
_cell.length_b   1.000
_cell.length_c   1.000
_cell.angle_alpha   90.00
_cell.angle_beta   90.00
_cell.angle_gamma   90.00
#
_symmetry.space_group_name_H-M   'P 1'
#
loop_
_entity.id
_entity.type
_entity.pdbx_description
1 polymer ?
#
loop_
_entity_poly.entity_id
_entity_poly.type
_entity_poly.pdbx_seq_one_letter_code
_entity_poly.pdbx_strand_id
1 'polypeptide(L)'
;MAKAPARVTLPGSLYQKNGRWWWKVDLPGGDNPKARALKPAGSRCATTDHQEAEEIAREMWRLAVEEEAKARVTAEALAKAESANETVRAKAADAIEKARADCEKKIKECRRAVARAENKAKIQAEARLRAEEGYKIQTEQTEEYYAGEIAKIKQTIEKAKLEFEEKDRAYKEALAEAQEKAMAEARARQEAESRAQAEVKLRVEAEQTAAQEIIARQEAEARAQNEAELRSAAEQRAEAQAEARAQAESKAREEATLREQAEQRAGSEALARAEAEAKLNEILESMKRTGTCECCGRKDVPENDMAKIDSGQQLCPDCLRMLRG
;
A
#
# COMPACT_ATOMS: atom_id res chain seq x y z
N MET A 1 -36.95 35.88 165.32
CA MET A 1 -36.62 37.32 165.20
C MET A 1 -36.79 37.72 163.74
N ALA A 2 -37.81 38.51 163.42
CA ALA A 2 -38.01 39.03 162.08
C ALA A 2 -36.87 40.01 161.76
N LYS A 3 -36.01 39.66 160.79
CA LYS A 3 -35.03 40.61 160.24
C LYS A 3 -35.80 41.80 159.72
N ALA A 4 -35.57 42.99 160.30
CA ALA A 4 -36.09 44.23 159.75
C ALA A 4 -35.73 44.29 158.25
N PRO A 5 -36.69 44.59 157.35
CA PRO A 5 -36.38 44.68 155.93
C PRO A 5 -35.30 45.75 155.76
N ALA A 6 -34.22 45.38 155.06
CA ALA A 6 -33.15 46.31 154.74
C ALA A 6 -33.77 47.54 154.07
N ARG A 7 -33.65 48.71 154.69
CA ARG A 7 -34.07 49.99 154.10
C ARG A 7 -33.21 50.18 152.85
N VAL A 8 -33.78 49.92 151.69
CA VAL A 8 -33.15 50.19 150.40
C VAL A 8 -33.11 51.71 150.26
N THR A 9 -31.91 52.28 150.26
CA THR A 9 -31.70 53.72 150.08
C THR A 9 -32.09 54.10 148.66
N LEU A 10 -33.25 54.73 148.48
CA LEU A 10 -33.65 55.30 147.20
C LEU A 10 -32.70 56.45 146.82
N PRO A 11 -32.22 56.52 145.57
CA PRO A 11 -31.41 57.65 145.12
C PRO A 11 -32.26 58.93 145.06
N GLY A 12 -31.64 60.07 145.38
CA GLY A 12 -32.30 61.38 145.40
C GLY A 12 -32.96 61.71 146.74
N SER A 13 -33.84 62.71 146.72
CA SER A 13 -34.56 63.16 147.92
C SER A 13 -36.07 63.20 147.70
N LEU A 14 -36.78 62.55 148.62
CA LEU A 14 -38.22 62.68 148.80
C LEU A 14 -38.48 63.97 149.58
N TYR A 15 -39.35 64.82 149.06
CA TYR A 15 -39.74 66.06 149.72
C TYR A 15 -41.23 66.32 149.55
N GLN A 16 -41.83 66.93 150.55
CA GLN A 16 -43.25 67.28 150.52
C GLN A 16 -43.42 68.70 149.99
N LYS A 17 -44.33 68.90 149.04
CA LYS A 17 -44.72 70.21 148.53
C LYS A 17 -46.24 70.27 148.47
N ASN A 18 -46.83 71.19 149.23
CA ASN A 18 -48.29 71.37 149.35
C ASN A 18 -49.01 70.09 149.82
N GLY A 19 -48.49 69.45 150.88
CA GLY A 19 -49.08 68.23 151.45
C GLY A 19 -48.84 66.95 150.65
N ARG A 20 -48.21 67.03 149.47
CA ARG A 20 -48.02 65.90 148.54
C ARG A 20 -46.55 65.55 148.39
N TRP A 21 -46.26 64.27 148.21
CA TRP A 21 -44.91 63.78 148.05
C TRP A 21 -44.40 63.93 146.61
N TRP A 22 -43.19 64.46 146.50
CA TRP A 22 -42.41 64.61 145.28
C TRP A 22 -41.07 63.92 145.47
N TRP A 23 -40.50 63.44 144.37
CA TRP A 23 -39.19 62.81 144.36
C TRP A 23 -38.29 63.54 143.36
N LYS A 24 -37.20 64.13 143.86
CA LYS A 24 -36.16 64.71 143.02
C LYS A 24 -35.04 63.68 142.88
N VAL A 25 -34.96 63.08 141.70
CA VAL A 25 -34.01 62.01 141.40
C VAL A 25 -33.50 62.16 139.98
N ASP A 26 -32.28 61.68 139.75
CA ASP A 26 -31.74 61.44 138.44
C ASP A 26 -32.04 59.99 138.03
N LEU A 27 -33.07 59.81 137.19
CA LEU A 27 -33.44 58.47 136.74
C LEU A 27 -32.42 58.01 135.68
N PRO A 28 -32.06 56.72 135.66
CA PRO A 28 -31.17 56.17 134.65
C PRO A 28 -31.69 56.46 133.24
N GLY A 29 -30.80 56.94 132.35
CA GLY A 29 -31.13 57.49 131.03
C GLY A 29 -31.64 58.95 130.98
N GLY A 30 -31.69 59.67 132.11
CA GLY A 30 -32.00 61.10 132.15
C GLY A 30 -30.73 61.96 132.19
N ASP A 31 -30.70 63.07 131.45
CA ASP A 31 -29.54 63.97 131.46
C ASP A 31 -29.48 64.89 132.70
N ASN A 32 -30.54 64.94 133.49
CA ASN A 32 -30.70 65.89 134.60
C ASN A 32 -31.72 65.42 135.66
N PRO A 33 -31.50 65.76 136.95
CA PRO A 33 -32.42 65.44 138.04
C PRO A 33 -33.76 66.17 137.85
N LYS A 34 -34.85 65.40 137.74
CA LYS A 34 -36.21 65.93 137.54
C LYS A 34 -37.06 65.67 138.79
N ALA A 35 -37.83 66.69 139.20
CA ALA A 35 -38.84 66.53 140.25
C ALA A 35 -40.06 65.81 139.69
N ARG A 36 -40.37 64.62 140.20
CA ARG A 36 -41.49 63.79 139.75
C ARG A 36 -42.54 63.68 140.86
N ALA A 37 -43.79 63.88 140.49
CA ALA A 37 -44.92 63.72 141.40
C ALA A 37 -45.19 62.21 141.59
N LEU A 38 -45.27 61.73 142.83
CA LEU A 38 -45.47 60.31 143.14
C LEU A 38 -46.97 60.00 143.14
N LYS A 39 -47.48 59.59 141.96
CA LYS A 39 -48.91 59.34 141.72
C LYS A 39 -49.21 57.84 141.78
N PRO A 40 -50.16 57.42 142.62
CA PRO A 40 -50.70 56.06 142.58
C PRO A 40 -51.37 55.78 141.23
N ALA A 41 -51.37 54.52 140.78
CA ALA A 41 -52.05 54.13 139.56
C ALA A 41 -53.54 54.51 139.61
N GLY A 42 -54.01 55.30 138.63
CA GLY A 42 -55.39 55.78 138.55
C GLY A 42 -55.68 57.09 139.30
N SER A 43 -54.75 57.62 140.11
CA SER A 43 -54.92 58.92 140.77
C SER A 43 -54.44 60.09 139.90
N ARG A 44 -55.19 61.20 139.92
CA ARG A 44 -54.77 62.45 139.26
C ARG A 44 -53.71 63.22 140.07
N CYS A 45 -53.60 62.92 141.37
CA CYS A 45 -52.85 63.67 142.35
C CYS A 45 -51.73 62.81 142.97
N ALA A 46 -50.64 63.45 143.39
CA ALA A 46 -49.60 62.76 144.16
C ALA A 46 -50.12 62.36 145.55
N THR A 47 -49.64 61.23 146.06
CA THR A 47 -50.08 60.70 147.36
C THR A 47 -49.65 61.60 148.52
N THR A 48 -50.45 61.57 149.59
CA THR A 48 -50.16 62.21 150.88
C THR A 48 -49.47 61.24 151.85
N ASP A 49 -49.54 59.93 151.58
CA ASP A 49 -48.89 58.90 152.39
C ASP A 49 -47.41 58.75 151.97
N HIS A 50 -46.52 58.83 152.95
CA HIS A 50 -45.08 58.64 152.73
C HIS A 50 -44.75 57.21 152.31
N GLN A 51 -45.45 56.20 152.84
CA GLN A 51 -45.15 54.80 152.51
C GLN A 51 -45.55 54.49 151.06
N GLU A 52 -46.75 54.88 150.65
CA GLU A 52 -47.21 54.77 149.27
C GLU A 52 -46.30 55.57 148.30
N ALA A 53 -45.83 56.75 148.72
CA ALA A 53 -44.87 57.54 147.95
C ALA A 53 -43.54 56.79 147.75
N GLU A 54 -43.03 56.16 148.80
CA GLU A 54 -41.80 55.37 148.74
C GLU A 54 -41.93 54.16 147.82
N GLU A 55 -43.07 53.46 147.84
CA GLU A 55 -43.35 52.33 146.95
C GLU A 55 -43.45 52.78 145.48
N ILE A 56 -44.15 53.88 145.20
CA ILE A 56 -44.22 54.46 143.85
C ILE A 56 -42.82 54.88 143.37
N ALA A 57 -42.01 55.48 144.24
CA ALA A 57 -40.63 55.86 143.91
C ALA A 57 -39.75 54.63 143.60
N ARG A 58 -39.87 53.55 144.38
CA ARG A 58 -39.18 52.27 144.10
C ARG A 58 -39.59 51.67 142.77
N GLU A 59 -40.89 51.66 142.47
CA GLU A 59 -41.40 51.09 141.22
C GLU A 59 -40.97 51.94 140.02
N MET A 60 -41.03 53.26 140.13
CA MET A 60 -40.51 54.18 139.10
C MET A 60 -39.00 54.01 138.90
N TRP A 61 -38.23 53.82 139.98
CA TRP A 61 -36.80 53.51 139.90
C TRP A 61 -36.55 52.20 139.16
N ARG A 62 -37.25 51.14 139.55
CA ARG A 62 -37.13 49.80 138.96
C ARG A 62 -37.41 49.81 137.47
N LEU A 63 -38.52 50.44 137.04
CA LEU A 63 -38.86 50.58 135.62
C LEU A 63 -37.82 51.39 134.84
N ALA A 64 -37.29 52.46 135.42
CA ALA A 64 -36.24 53.24 134.77
C ALA A 64 -34.94 52.44 134.62
N VAL A 65 -34.55 51.67 135.64
CA VAL A 65 -33.38 50.76 135.58
C VAL A 65 -33.62 49.64 134.56
N GLU A 66 -34.83 49.08 134.49
CA GLU A 66 -35.17 48.04 133.51
C GLU A 66 -35.14 48.59 132.07
N GLU A 67 -35.66 49.80 131.82
CA GLU A 67 -35.63 50.43 130.49
C GLU A 67 -34.23 50.85 130.08
N GLU A 68 -33.41 51.41 130.98
CA GLU A 68 -32.01 51.71 130.68
C GLU A 68 -31.21 50.42 130.44
N ALA A 69 -31.45 49.35 131.23
CA ALA A 69 -30.82 48.06 131.00
C ALA A 69 -31.22 47.47 129.64
N LYS A 70 -32.50 47.54 129.25
CA LYS A 70 -32.96 47.14 127.91
C LYS A 70 -32.28 47.97 126.82
N ALA A 71 -32.27 49.30 126.97
CA ALA A 71 -31.64 50.21 126.02
C ALA A 71 -30.15 49.88 125.84
N ARG A 72 -29.42 49.68 126.95
CA ARG A 72 -28.01 49.28 126.93
C ARG A 72 -27.81 47.93 126.24
N VAL A 73 -28.63 46.92 126.56
CA VAL A 73 -28.56 45.61 125.90
C VAL A 73 -28.85 45.73 124.39
N THR A 74 -29.83 46.54 123.99
CA THR A 74 -30.12 46.76 122.56
C THR A 74 -29.00 47.51 121.85
N ALA A 75 -28.41 48.54 122.48
CA ALA A 75 -27.29 49.29 121.92
C ALA A 75 -26.04 48.41 121.80
N GLU A 76 -25.72 47.61 122.83
CA GLU A 76 -24.65 46.62 122.78
C GLU A 76 -24.90 45.56 121.70
N ALA A 77 -26.14 45.10 121.53
CA ALA A 77 -26.51 44.14 120.49
C ALA A 77 -26.36 44.74 119.08
N LEU A 78 -26.80 45.99 118.88
CA LEU A 78 -26.64 46.71 117.61
C LEU A 78 -25.16 46.96 117.30
N ALA A 79 -24.37 47.44 118.26
CA ALA A 79 -22.93 47.64 118.08
C ALA A 79 -22.20 46.33 117.76
N LYS A 80 -22.57 45.22 118.41
CA LYS A 80 -22.03 43.88 118.07
C LYS A 80 -22.46 43.44 116.68
N ALA A 81 -23.70 43.70 116.27
CA ALA A 81 -24.20 43.37 114.94
C ALA A 81 -23.51 44.20 113.84
N GLU A 82 -23.29 45.49 114.07
CA GLU A 82 -22.56 46.39 113.18
C GLU A 82 -21.10 45.94 113.03
N SER A 83 -20.40 45.70 114.14
CA SER A 83 -19.03 45.18 114.12
C SER A 83 -18.95 43.81 113.41
N ALA A 84 -19.91 42.91 113.67
CA ALA A 84 -20.00 41.64 112.94
C ALA A 84 -20.22 41.86 111.43
N ASN A 85 -21.11 42.77 111.05
CA ASN A 85 -21.36 43.10 109.65
C ASN A 85 -20.13 43.71 108.96
N GLU A 86 -19.38 44.57 109.65
CA GLU A 86 -18.13 45.13 109.15
C GLU A 86 -17.08 44.03 108.93
N THR A 87 -16.91 43.11 109.88
CA THR A 87 -15.98 41.98 109.71
C THR A 87 -16.39 41.06 108.55
N VAL A 88 -17.70 40.83 108.36
CA VAL A 88 -18.21 40.05 107.23
C VAL A 88 -17.97 40.79 105.91
N ARG A 89 -18.21 42.10 105.86
CA ARG A 89 -17.95 42.93 104.67
C ARG A 89 -16.46 42.97 104.32
N ALA A 90 -15.58 43.08 105.31
CA ALA A 90 -14.13 43.05 105.10
C ALA A 90 -13.70 41.68 104.54
N LYS A 91 -14.13 40.57 105.16
CA LYS A 91 -13.85 39.21 104.65
C LYS A 91 -14.40 38.99 103.25
N ALA A 92 -15.58 39.53 102.94
CA ALA A 92 -16.16 39.45 101.61
C ALA A 92 -15.35 40.27 100.58
N ALA A 93 -14.88 41.46 100.94
CA ALA A 93 -14.02 42.28 100.08
C ALA A 93 -12.69 41.57 99.76
N ASP A 94 -12.02 41.02 100.78
CA ASP A 94 -10.78 40.24 100.61
C ASP A 94 -11.00 39.01 99.71
N ALA A 95 -12.12 38.31 99.90
CA ALA A 95 -12.48 37.16 99.07
C ALA A 95 -12.75 37.56 97.61
N ILE A 96 -13.41 38.69 97.37
CA ILE A 96 -13.66 39.23 96.03
C ILE A 96 -12.34 39.65 95.37
N GLU A 97 -11.44 40.31 96.09
CA GLU A 97 -10.13 40.71 95.55
C GLU A 97 -9.30 39.48 95.17
N LYS A 98 -9.23 38.47 96.05
CA LYS A 98 -8.55 37.21 95.75
C LYS A 98 -9.14 36.51 94.53
N ALA A 99 -10.47 36.44 94.44
CA ALA A 99 -11.15 35.85 93.28
C ALA A 99 -10.85 36.63 91.99
N ARG A 100 -10.81 37.98 92.04
CA ARG A 100 -10.43 38.82 90.91
C ARG A 100 -8.99 38.57 90.47
N ALA A 101 -8.05 38.49 91.41
CA ALA A 101 -6.65 38.21 91.12
C ALA A 101 -6.45 36.83 90.48
N ASP A 102 -7.17 35.80 90.97
CA ASP A 102 -7.13 34.45 90.40
C ASP A 102 -7.75 34.41 88.99
N CYS A 103 -8.87 35.11 88.77
CA CYS A 103 -9.47 35.28 87.45
C CYS A 103 -8.52 36.00 86.47
N GLU A 104 -7.84 37.06 86.91
CA GLU A 104 -6.89 37.79 86.08
C GLU A 104 -5.70 36.91 85.67
N LYS A 105 -5.15 36.11 86.61
CA LYS A 105 -4.11 35.12 86.31
C LYS A 105 -4.57 34.13 85.25
N LYS A 106 -5.76 33.53 85.42
CA LYS A 106 -6.35 32.60 84.44
C LYS A 106 -6.55 33.26 83.07
N ILE A 107 -7.03 34.51 83.03
CA ILE A 107 -7.17 35.26 81.76
C ILE A 107 -5.81 35.45 81.08
N LYS A 108 -4.76 35.81 81.84
CA LYS A 108 -3.40 35.95 81.29
C LYS A 108 -2.86 34.62 80.75
N GLU A 109 -3.11 33.52 81.46
CA GLU A 109 -2.72 32.17 81.01
C GLU A 109 -3.47 31.76 79.72
N CYS A 110 -4.79 31.95 79.68
CA CYS A 110 -5.60 31.69 78.49
C CYS A 110 -5.15 32.54 77.30
N ARG A 111 -4.87 33.83 77.48
CA ARG A 111 -4.33 34.70 76.42
C ARG A 111 -3.00 34.20 75.87
N ARG A 112 -2.08 33.77 76.76
CA ARG A 112 -0.81 33.18 76.33
C ARG A 112 -1.02 31.86 75.58
N ALA A 113 -1.98 31.04 76.01
CA ALA A 113 -2.32 29.79 75.32
C ALA A 113 -2.88 30.04 73.91
N VAL A 114 -3.80 31.00 73.77
CA VAL A 114 -4.35 31.42 72.47
C VAL A 114 -3.24 31.96 71.57
N ALA A 115 -2.38 32.87 72.05
CA ALA A 115 -1.27 33.39 71.26
C ALA A 115 -0.30 32.29 70.78
N ARG A 116 -0.01 31.28 71.61
CA ARG A 116 0.78 30.12 71.20
C ARG A 116 0.07 29.28 70.13
N ALA A 117 -1.24 29.07 70.27
CA ALA A 117 -2.03 28.33 69.30
C ALA A 117 -2.09 29.06 67.95
N GLU A 118 -2.28 30.39 67.95
CA GLU A 118 -2.27 31.23 66.76
C GLU A 118 -0.92 31.20 66.06
N ASN A 119 0.19 31.36 66.80
CA ASN A 119 1.53 31.28 66.22
C ASN A 119 1.82 29.89 65.64
N LYS A 120 1.39 28.82 66.32
CA LYS A 120 1.51 27.46 65.79
C LYS A 120 0.69 27.28 64.51
N ALA A 121 -0.53 27.80 64.46
CA ALA A 121 -1.37 27.75 63.27
C ALA A 121 -0.77 28.53 62.10
N LYS A 122 -0.18 29.71 62.35
CA LYS A 122 0.54 30.49 61.33
C LYS A 122 1.73 29.73 60.76
N ILE A 123 2.59 29.16 61.62
CA ILE A 123 3.74 28.36 61.19
C ILE A 123 3.28 27.14 60.37
N GLN A 124 2.20 26.47 60.79
CA GLN A 124 1.65 25.34 60.04
C GLN A 124 1.07 25.76 58.69
N ALA A 125 0.42 26.92 58.60
CA ALA A 125 -0.11 27.45 57.36
C ALA A 125 1.02 27.83 56.38
N GLU A 126 2.07 28.52 56.86
CA GLU A 126 3.26 28.84 56.06
C GLU A 126 3.98 27.57 55.59
N ALA A 127 4.10 26.55 56.45
CA ALA A 127 4.70 25.27 56.07
C ALA A 127 3.90 24.56 54.97
N ARG A 128 2.55 24.62 55.02
CA ARG A 128 1.69 24.08 53.96
C ARG A 128 1.85 24.83 52.65
N LEU A 129 1.87 26.17 52.69
CA LEU A 129 2.08 26.99 51.50
C LEU A 129 3.43 26.69 50.84
N ARG A 130 4.52 26.60 51.63
CA ARG A 130 5.84 26.21 51.10
C ARG A 130 5.85 24.80 50.51
N ALA A 131 5.12 23.87 51.10
CA ALA A 131 4.99 22.52 50.55
C ALA A 131 4.22 22.54 49.22
N GLU A 132 3.11 23.27 49.14
CA GLU A 132 2.33 23.43 47.90
C GLU A 132 3.15 24.12 46.79
N GLU A 133 3.90 25.18 47.11
CA GLU A 133 4.82 25.83 46.18
C GLU A 133 5.93 24.88 45.72
N GLY A 134 6.50 24.09 46.65
CA GLY A 134 7.49 23.06 46.32
C GLY A 134 6.94 22.01 45.36
N TYR A 135 5.70 21.54 45.60
CA TYR A 135 5.02 20.62 44.68
C TYR A 135 4.76 21.25 43.32
N LYS A 136 4.33 22.52 43.26
CA LYS A 136 4.11 23.25 41.99
C LYS A 136 5.39 23.38 41.17
N ILE A 137 6.49 23.81 41.80
CA ILE A 137 7.79 23.93 41.13
C ILE A 137 8.25 22.55 40.64
N GLN A 138 8.08 21.49 41.44
CA GLN A 138 8.43 20.15 41.01
C GLN A 138 7.59 19.70 39.81
N THR A 139 6.28 19.98 39.80
CA THR A 139 5.42 19.67 38.64
C THR A 139 5.83 20.44 37.39
N GLU A 140 6.10 21.75 37.51
CA GLU A 140 6.56 22.58 36.39
C GLU A 140 7.90 22.08 35.83
N GLN A 141 8.86 21.74 36.69
CA GLN A 141 10.14 21.16 36.28
C GLN A 141 9.97 19.82 35.56
N THR A 142 9.05 18.97 36.03
CA THR A 142 8.76 17.71 35.33
C THR A 142 8.08 17.93 33.99
N GLU A 143 7.16 18.90 33.88
CA GLU A 143 6.50 19.26 32.63
C GLU A 143 7.50 19.82 31.61
N GLU A 144 8.40 20.72 32.03
CA GLU A 144 9.48 21.25 31.19
C GLU A 144 10.42 20.13 30.70
N TYR A 145 10.78 19.20 31.60
CA TYR A 145 11.59 18.03 31.24
C TYR A 145 10.91 17.17 30.17
N TYR A 146 9.64 16.78 30.37
CA TYR A 146 8.91 15.98 29.40
C TYR A 146 8.66 16.73 28.10
N ALA A 147 8.38 18.03 28.14
CA ALA A 147 8.25 18.86 26.94
C ALA A 147 9.54 18.88 26.12
N GLY A 148 10.70 18.97 26.79
CA GLY A 148 12.02 18.87 26.16
C GLY A 148 12.27 17.52 25.49
N GLU A 149 11.96 16.41 26.17
CA GLU A 149 12.09 15.06 25.59
C GLU A 149 11.13 14.86 24.40
N ILE A 150 9.88 15.33 24.50
CA ILE A 150 8.92 15.31 23.38
C ILE A 150 9.45 16.10 22.19
N ALA A 151 10.08 17.27 22.40
CA ALA A 151 10.67 18.07 21.32
C ALA A 151 11.83 17.33 20.63
N LYS A 152 12.71 16.66 21.39
CA LYS A 152 13.79 15.84 20.84
C LYS A 152 13.24 14.68 20.01
N ILE A 153 12.24 13.96 20.53
CA ILE A 153 11.58 12.86 19.82
C ILE A 153 10.97 13.37 18.50
N LYS A 154 10.24 14.50 18.53
CA LYS A 154 9.69 15.12 17.30
C LYS A 154 10.79 15.45 16.29
N GLN A 155 11.91 16.01 16.73
CA GLN A 155 13.04 16.31 15.84
C GLN A 155 13.64 15.04 15.22
N THR A 156 13.79 13.96 16.00
CA THR A 156 14.30 12.68 15.47
C THR A 156 13.35 12.03 14.47
N ILE A 157 12.03 12.09 14.73
CA ILE A 157 11.01 11.61 13.80
C ILE A 157 11.08 12.39 12.48
N GLU A 158 11.22 13.71 12.54
CA GLU A 158 11.28 14.54 11.34
C GLU A 158 12.54 14.28 10.51
N LYS A 159 13.69 14.11 11.16
CA LYS A 159 14.92 13.66 10.47
C LYS A 159 14.74 12.30 9.81
N ALA A 160 14.15 11.33 10.52
CA ALA A 160 13.91 9.99 9.97
C ALA A 160 12.94 10.01 8.78
N LYS A 161 11.93 10.89 8.79
CA LYS A 161 11.02 11.08 7.64
C LYS A 161 11.77 11.61 6.42
N LEU A 162 12.59 12.65 6.58
CA LEU A 162 13.38 13.19 5.48
C LEU A 162 14.34 12.15 4.90
N GLU A 163 15.03 11.39 5.74
CA GLU A 163 15.88 10.28 5.29
C GLU A 163 15.09 9.20 4.54
N PHE A 164 13.87 8.90 4.97
CA PHE A 164 13.00 7.94 4.31
C PHE A 164 12.52 8.45 2.94
N GLU A 165 12.15 9.72 2.84
CA GLU A 165 11.75 10.36 1.58
C GLU A 165 12.91 10.42 0.57
N GLU A 166 14.13 10.71 1.02
CA GLU A 166 15.33 10.66 0.19
C GLU A 166 15.61 9.24 -0.32
N LYS A 167 15.49 8.24 0.55
CA LYS A 167 15.65 6.82 0.16
C LYS A 167 14.56 6.36 -0.82
N ASP A 168 13.31 6.77 -0.61
CA ASP A 168 12.21 6.46 -1.54
C ASP A 168 12.43 7.11 -2.91
N ARG A 169 12.92 8.36 -2.95
CA ARG A 169 13.29 9.03 -4.21
C ARG A 169 14.43 8.29 -4.92
N ALA A 170 15.50 7.98 -4.21
CA ALA A 170 16.64 7.24 -4.78
C ALA A 170 16.22 5.84 -5.28
N TYR A 171 15.34 5.15 -4.56
CA TYR A 171 14.80 3.86 -4.98
C TYR A 171 13.96 3.96 -6.25
N LYS A 172 13.10 4.98 -6.36
CA LYS A 172 12.28 5.25 -7.55
C LYS A 172 13.14 5.58 -8.78
N GLU A 173 14.17 6.40 -8.61
CA GLU A 173 15.12 6.75 -9.68
C GLU A 173 15.90 5.51 -10.14
N ALA A 174 16.43 4.70 -9.21
CA ALA A 174 17.12 3.46 -9.54
C ALA A 174 16.22 2.45 -10.25
N LEU A 175 14.94 2.36 -9.85
CA LEU A 175 13.96 1.51 -10.53
C LEU A 175 13.66 1.99 -11.95
N ALA A 176 13.50 3.30 -12.15
CA ALA A 176 13.27 3.88 -13.48
C ALA A 176 14.49 3.66 -14.40
N GLU A 177 15.71 3.86 -13.90
CA GLU A 177 16.93 3.60 -14.67
C GLU A 177 17.07 2.11 -15.03
N ALA A 178 16.76 1.20 -14.11
CA ALA A 178 16.76 -0.23 -14.37
C ALA A 178 15.71 -0.63 -15.43
N GLN A 179 14.52 -0.02 -15.38
CA GLN A 179 13.47 -0.24 -16.38
C GLN A 179 13.88 0.26 -17.77
N GLU A 180 14.48 1.45 -17.87
CA GLU A 180 14.99 1.98 -19.14
C GLU A 180 16.09 1.09 -19.73
N LYS A 181 17.05 0.63 -18.90
CA LYS A 181 18.09 -0.31 -19.35
C LYS A 181 17.50 -1.61 -19.87
N ALA A 182 16.51 -2.17 -19.16
CA ALA A 182 15.83 -3.39 -19.58
C ALA A 182 15.06 -3.20 -20.90
N MET A 183 14.39 -2.06 -21.09
CA MET A 183 13.70 -1.73 -22.34
C MET A 183 14.68 -1.53 -23.50
N ALA A 184 15.81 -0.85 -23.26
CA ALA A 184 16.86 -0.66 -24.26
C ALA A 184 17.49 -1.99 -24.68
N GLU A 185 17.79 -2.88 -23.72
CA GLU A 185 18.31 -4.21 -24.01
C GLU A 185 17.30 -5.07 -24.78
N ALA A 186 16.02 -5.03 -24.41
CA ALA A 186 14.97 -5.74 -25.13
C ALA A 186 14.84 -5.27 -26.59
N ARG A 187 14.89 -3.95 -26.83
CA ARG A 187 14.91 -3.38 -28.20
C ARG A 187 16.14 -3.82 -28.97
N ALA A 188 17.33 -3.75 -28.36
CA ALA A 188 18.57 -4.18 -29.00
C ALA A 188 18.53 -5.67 -29.39
N ARG A 189 17.97 -6.53 -28.53
CA ARG A 189 17.76 -7.95 -28.84
C ARG A 189 16.77 -8.15 -29.99
N GLN A 190 15.65 -7.43 -30.01
CA GLN A 190 14.67 -7.50 -31.09
C GLN A 190 15.25 -7.03 -32.43
N GLU A 191 16.02 -5.95 -32.44
CA GLU A 191 16.73 -5.48 -33.63
C GLU A 191 17.78 -6.50 -34.11
N ALA A 192 18.57 -7.07 -33.21
CA ALA A 192 19.53 -8.12 -33.55
C ALA A 192 18.85 -9.36 -34.14
N GLU A 193 17.74 -9.80 -33.55
CA GLU A 193 16.97 -10.94 -34.04
C GLU A 193 16.37 -10.67 -35.42
N SER A 194 15.77 -9.50 -35.64
CA SER A 194 15.24 -9.12 -36.96
C SER A 194 16.32 -9.04 -38.05
N ARG A 195 17.52 -8.54 -37.72
CA ARG A 195 18.67 -8.53 -38.64
C ARG A 195 19.14 -9.95 -38.96
N ALA A 196 19.24 -10.82 -37.95
CA ALA A 196 19.62 -12.22 -38.15
C ALA A 196 18.60 -12.96 -39.04
N GLN A 197 17.30 -12.74 -38.81
CA GLN A 197 16.23 -13.31 -39.65
C GLN A 197 16.30 -12.78 -41.10
N ALA A 198 16.59 -11.49 -41.30
CA ALA A 198 16.76 -10.92 -42.64
C ALA A 198 17.99 -11.49 -43.35
N GLU A 199 19.12 -11.65 -42.64
CA GLU A 199 20.32 -12.25 -43.21
C GLU A 199 20.10 -13.71 -43.61
N VAL A 200 19.42 -14.50 -42.77
CA VAL A 200 19.05 -15.89 -43.11
C VAL A 200 18.16 -15.94 -44.35
N LYS A 201 17.16 -15.05 -44.47
CA LYS A 201 16.31 -14.97 -45.67
C LYS A 201 17.12 -14.66 -46.92
N LEU A 202 18.00 -13.67 -46.87
CA LEU A 202 18.88 -13.32 -48.00
C LEU A 202 19.81 -14.46 -48.39
N ARG A 203 20.36 -15.21 -47.42
CA ARG A 203 21.19 -16.39 -47.70
C ARG A 203 20.38 -17.49 -48.39
N VAL A 204 19.16 -17.78 -47.91
CA VAL A 204 18.28 -18.78 -48.54
C VAL A 204 17.89 -18.35 -49.95
N GLU A 205 17.55 -17.08 -50.18
CA GLU A 205 17.26 -16.55 -51.51
C GLU A 205 18.47 -16.66 -52.44
N ALA A 206 19.68 -16.32 -51.96
CA ALA A 206 20.92 -16.45 -52.73
C ALA A 206 21.29 -17.92 -53.04
N GLU A 207 21.06 -18.84 -52.11
CA GLU A 207 21.24 -20.27 -52.34
C GLU A 207 20.24 -20.81 -53.37
N GLN A 208 18.98 -20.34 -53.33
CA GLN A 208 17.96 -20.70 -54.31
C GLN A 208 18.29 -20.20 -55.71
N THR A 209 18.74 -18.95 -55.86
CA THR A 209 19.14 -18.41 -57.17
C THR A 209 20.37 -19.13 -57.71
N ALA A 210 21.37 -19.41 -56.87
CA ALA A 210 22.54 -20.20 -57.26
C ALA A 210 22.15 -21.62 -57.72
N ALA A 211 21.23 -22.29 -57.01
CA ALA A 211 20.72 -23.59 -57.43
C ALA A 211 19.95 -23.53 -58.76
N GLN A 212 19.12 -22.50 -58.97
CA GLN A 212 18.43 -22.27 -60.24
C GLN A 212 19.40 -22.02 -61.38
N GLU A 213 20.48 -21.24 -61.17
CA GLU A 213 21.52 -21.03 -62.17
C GLU A 213 22.25 -22.34 -62.53
N ILE A 214 22.55 -23.19 -61.55
CA ILE A 214 23.16 -24.51 -61.80
C ILE A 214 22.24 -25.38 -62.65
N ILE A 215 20.94 -25.45 -62.32
CA ILE A 215 19.95 -26.21 -63.10
C ILE A 215 19.85 -25.64 -64.53
N ALA A 216 19.74 -24.31 -64.67
CA ALA A 216 19.65 -23.66 -65.97
C ALA A 216 20.89 -23.92 -66.84
N ARG A 217 22.09 -23.92 -66.24
CA ARG A 217 23.34 -24.28 -66.93
C ARG A 217 23.35 -25.75 -67.37
N GLN A 218 22.94 -26.66 -66.50
CA GLN A 218 22.83 -28.09 -66.83
C GLN A 218 21.83 -28.35 -67.96
N GLU A 219 20.67 -27.68 -67.95
CA GLU A 219 19.70 -27.78 -69.04
C GLU A 219 20.20 -27.17 -70.34
N ALA A 220 20.91 -26.05 -70.28
CA ALA A 220 21.50 -25.42 -71.47
C ALA A 220 22.60 -26.31 -72.07
N GLU A 221 23.45 -26.92 -71.22
CA GLU A 221 24.48 -27.86 -71.64
C GLU A 221 23.87 -29.14 -72.23
N ALA A 222 22.84 -29.72 -71.59
CA ALA A 222 22.13 -30.87 -72.13
C ALA A 222 21.44 -30.56 -73.46
N ARG A 223 20.86 -29.36 -73.63
CA ARG A 223 20.32 -28.90 -74.92
C ARG A 223 21.41 -28.79 -75.98
N ALA A 224 22.56 -28.21 -75.64
CA ALA A 224 23.70 -28.10 -76.56
C ALA A 224 24.26 -29.47 -76.97
N GLN A 225 24.34 -30.42 -76.03
CA GLN A 225 24.75 -31.81 -76.31
C GLN A 225 23.74 -32.51 -77.23
N ASN A 226 22.44 -32.45 -76.90
CA ASN A 226 21.39 -33.03 -77.75
C ASN A 226 21.39 -32.41 -79.15
N GLU A 227 21.57 -31.08 -79.28
CA GLU A 227 21.66 -30.42 -80.57
C GLU A 227 22.90 -30.87 -81.35
N ALA A 228 24.05 -31.00 -80.68
CA ALA A 228 25.28 -31.52 -81.30
C ALA A 228 25.12 -32.97 -81.78
N GLU A 229 24.48 -33.83 -80.99
CA GLU A 229 24.16 -35.21 -81.37
C GLU A 229 23.19 -35.27 -82.55
N LEU A 230 22.13 -34.45 -82.54
CA LEU A 230 21.18 -34.37 -83.65
C LEU A 230 21.85 -33.86 -84.94
N ARG A 231 22.75 -32.87 -84.84
CA ARG A 231 23.54 -32.39 -85.97
C ARG A 231 24.47 -33.49 -86.49
N SER A 232 25.20 -34.18 -85.62
CA SER A 232 26.08 -35.29 -86.01
C SER A 232 25.30 -36.44 -86.64
N ALA A 233 24.14 -36.82 -86.09
CA ALA A 233 23.27 -37.84 -86.67
C ALA A 233 22.66 -37.39 -88.02
N ALA A 234 22.34 -36.10 -88.17
CA ALA A 234 21.88 -35.55 -89.44
C ALA A 234 23.00 -35.54 -90.49
N GLU A 235 24.23 -35.19 -90.12
CA GLU A 235 25.42 -35.27 -90.97
C GLU A 235 25.68 -36.72 -91.41
N GLN A 236 25.72 -37.67 -90.48
CA GLN A 236 25.88 -39.10 -90.80
C GLN A 236 24.77 -39.62 -91.72
N ARG A 237 23.51 -39.19 -91.51
CA ARG A 237 22.40 -39.55 -92.41
C ARG A 237 22.56 -38.90 -93.78
N ALA A 238 23.02 -37.67 -93.85
CA ALA A 238 23.28 -36.97 -95.11
C ALA A 238 24.42 -37.63 -95.88
N GLU A 239 25.50 -38.02 -95.22
CA GLU A 239 26.61 -38.81 -95.78
C GLU A 239 26.12 -40.17 -96.26
N ALA A 240 25.41 -40.93 -95.43
CA ALA A 240 24.85 -42.23 -95.82
C ALA A 240 23.87 -42.11 -96.99
N GLN A 241 23.05 -41.04 -97.05
CA GLN A 241 22.19 -40.78 -98.21
C GLN A 241 22.99 -40.38 -99.46
N ALA A 242 24.07 -39.60 -99.29
CA ALA A 242 24.95 -39.24 -100.40
C ALA A 242 25.67 -40.47 -100.96
N GLU A 243 26.18 -41.37 -100.09
CA GLU A 243 26.77 -42.65 -100.48
C GLU A 243 25.74 -43.58 -101.12
N ALA A 244 24.54 -43.70 -100.55
CA ALA A 244 23.47 -44.50 -101.14
C ALA A 244 23.03 -43.98 -102.51
N ARG A 245 22.97 -42.64 -102.69
CA ARG A 245 22.73 -42.01 -104.00
C ARG A 245 23.88 -42.28 -104.96
N ALA A 246 25.14 -42.14 -104.53
CA ALA A 246 26.31 -42.42 -105.36
C ALA A 246 26.36 -43.90 -105.80
N GLN A 247 26.02 -44.83 -104.91
CA GLN A 247 25.89 -46.26 -105.24
C GLN A 247 24.71 -46.53 -106.17
N ALA A 248 23.55 -45.90 -105.95
CA ALA A 248 22.40 -46.02 -106.84
C ALA A 248 22.70 -45.45 -108.23
N GLU A 249 23.41 -44.33 -108.31
CA GLU A 249 23.84 -43.70 -109.56
C GLU A 249 24.91 -44.53 -110.27
N SER A 250 25.85 -45.13 -109.53
CA SER A 250 26.81 -46.11 -110.06
C SER A 250 26.10 -47.34 -110.64
N LYS A 251 25.14 -47.91 -109.90
CA LYS A 251 24.32 -49.03 -110.39
C LYS A 251 23.46 -48.64 -111.59
N ALA A 252 22.91 -47.44 -111.62
CA ALA A 252 22.17 -46.94 -112.77
C ALA A 252 23.08 -46.73 -114.00
N ARG A 253 24.33 -46.29 -113.81
CA ARG A 253 25.34 -46.21 -114.89
C ARG A 253 25.79 -47.59 -115.37
N GLU A 254 25.96 -48.56 -114.47
CA GLU A 254 26.22 -49.95 -114.83
C GLU A 254 25.02 -50.58 -115.57
N GLU A 255 23.79 -50.33 -115.13
CA GLU A 255 22.59 -50.82 -115.80
C GLU A 255 22.39 -50.14 -117.16
N ALA A 256 22.69 -48.84 -117.27
CA ALA A 256 22.68 -48.11 -118.54
C ALA A 256 23.73 -48.65 -119.51
N THR A 257 24.96 -48.93 -119.05
CA THR A 257 26.01 -49.53 -119.90
C THR A 257 25.67 -50.97 -120.28
N LEU A 258 25.03 -51.74 -119.41
CA LEU A 258 24.51 -53.07 -119.75
C LEU A 258 23.37 -53.00 -120.78
N ARG A 259 22.47 -52.02 -120.68
CA ARG A 259 21.42 -51.79 -121.70
C ARG A 259 22.02 -51.35 -123.04
N GLU A 260 23.02 -50.48 -123.02
CA GLU A 260 23.72 -50.04 -124.23
C GLU A 260 24.50 -51.19 -124.89
N GLN A 261 25.12 -52.08 -124.09
CA GLN A 261 25.73 -53.31 -124.60
C GLN A 261 24.70 -54.30 -125.13
N ALA A 262 23.52 -54.39 -124.52
CA ALA A 262 22.42 -55.22 -125.01
C ALA A 262 21.84 -54.68 -126.32
N GLU A 263 21.70 -53.36 -126.46
CA GLU A 263 21.29 -52.69 -127.71
C GLU A 263 22.34 -52.83 -128.81
N GLN A 264 23.63 -52.73 -128.50
CA GLN A 264 24.70 -53.02 -129.47
C GLN A 264 24.70 -54.49 -129.92
N ARG A 265 24.44 -55.44 -129.01
CA ARG A 265 24.29 -56.86 -129.36
C ARG A 265 23.04 -57.10 -130.22
N ALA A 266 21.92 -56.48 -129.90
CA ALA A 266 20.70 -56.54 -130.71
C ALA A 266 20.90 -55.91 -132.10
N GLY A 267 21.64 -54.80 -132.20
CA GLY A 267 21.97 -54.14 -133.46
C GLY A 267 22.90 -54.98 -134.37
N SER A 268 23.88 -55.67 -133.77
CA SER A 268 24.80 -56.56 -134.48
C SER A 268 24.15 -57.88 -134.92
N GLU A 269 23.22 -58.44 -134.14
CA GLU A 269 22.41 -59.59 -134.58
C GLU A 269 21.41 -59.25 -135.69
N ALA A 270 20.84 -58.05 -135.68
CA ALA A 270 19.94 -57.58 -136.74
C ALA A 270 20.67 -57.42 -138.08
N LEU A 271 21.90 -56.89 -138.07
CA LEU A 271 22.77 -56.77 -139.25
C LEU A 271 23.18 -58.15 -139.80
N ALA A 272 23.52 -59.11 -138.91
CA ALA A 272 23.87 -60.47 -139.32
C ALA A 272 22.69 -61.24 -139.96
N ARG A 273 21.45 -60.99 -139.52
CA ARG A 273 20.25 -61.58 -140.17
C ARG A 273 19.97 -60.98 -141.54
N ALA A 274 20.16 -59.67 -141.71
CA ALA A 274 19.95 -59.00 -143.00
C ALA A 274 20.94 -59.49 -144.08
N GLU A 275 22.21 -59.74 -143.73
CA GLU A 275 23.21 -60.27 -144.67
C GLU A 275 22.97 -61.74 -145.04
N ALA A 276 22.40 -62.54 -144.13
CA ALA A 276 22.04 -63.94 -144.40
C ALA A 276 20.83 -64.06 -145.33
N GLU A 277 19.84 -63.15 -145.21
CA GLU A 277 18.66 -63.12 -146.07
C GLU A 277 18.98 -62.67 -147.51
N ALA A 278 19.93 -61.73 -147.68
CA ALA A 278 20.36 -61.28 -149.00
C ALA A 278 21.04 -62.39 -149.82
N LYS A 279 21.82 -63.27 -149.19
CA LYS A 279 22.52 -64.38 -149.87
C LYS A 279 21.60 -65.52 -150.29
N LEU A 280 20.43 -65.67 -149.66
CA LEU A 280 19.47 -66.76 -149.98
C LEU A 280 18.63 -66.43 -151.23
N ASN A 281 18.30 -65.14 -151.43
CA ASN A 281 17.50 -64.71 -152.58
C ASN A 281 18.25 -64.77 -153.91
N GLU A 282 19.57 -64.63 -153.91
CA GLU A 282 20.40 -64.71 -155.13
C GLU A 282 20.48 -66.13 -155.71
N ILE A 283 20.40 -67.17 -154.86
CA ILE A 283 20.49 -68.57 -155.28
C ILE A 283 19.18 -69.06 -155.94
N LEU A 284 18.02 -68.54 -155.52
CA LEU A 284 16.70 -69.00 -155.96
C LEU A 284 16.28 -68.52 -157.35
N GLU A 285 16.83 -67.41 -157.86
CA GLU A 285 16.51 -66.91 -159.20
C GLU A 285 17.19 -67.71 -160.34
N SER A 286 18.26 -68.43 -160.05
CA SER A 286 19.05 -69.15 -161.07
C SER A 286 18.40 -70.42 -161.64
N MET A 287 17.35 -70.96 -160.99
CA MET A 287 16.81 -72.31 -161.28
C MET A 287 15.55 -72.37 -162.17
N LYS A 288 15.02 -71.26 -162.71
CA LYS A 288 13.67 -71.26 -163.36
C LYS A 288 13.62 -70.97 -164.87
N ARG A 289 14.69 -71.17 -165.64
CA ARG A 289 14.64 -71.06 -167.12
C ARG A 289 14.36 -72.42 -167.77
N THR A 290 13.32 -72.47 -168.61
CA THR A 290 12.91 -73.66 -169.39
C THR A 290 12.85 -73.30 -170.87
N GLY A 291 13.21 -74.25 -171.73
CA GLY A 291 13.36 -74.07 -173.18
C GLY A 291 12.36 -74.89 -174.00
N THR A 292 12.17 -74.49 -175.26
CA THR A 292 11.27 -75.17 -176.20
C THR A 292 12.07 -76.05 -177.15
N CYS A 293 11.76 -77.34 -177.19
CA CYS A 293 12.34 -78.29 -178.13
C CYS A 293 11.79 -78.05 -179.54
N GLU A 294 12.66 -77.77 -180.50
CA GLU A 294 12.26 -77.34 -181.84
C GLU A 294 11.78 -78.47 -182.76
N CYS A 295 12.06 -79.74 -182.42
CA CYS A 295 11.59 -80.88 -183.21
C CYS A 295 10.16 -81.34 -182.87
N CYS A 296 9.83 -81.45 -181.58
CA CYS A 296 8.50 -81.91 -181.15
C CYS A 296 7.60 -80.79 -180.60
N GLY A 297 8.12 -79.58 -180.45
CA GLY A 297 7.37 -78.43 -179.95
C GLY A 297 7.06 -78.43 -178.45
N ARG A 298 7.61 -79.37 -177.66
CA ARG A 298 7.47 -79.38 -176.18
C ARG A 298 8.17 -78.16 -175.56
N LYS A 299 7.52 -77.48 -174.62
CA LYS A 299 7.94 -76.17 -174.04
C LYS A 299 8.40 -76.25 -172.59
N ASP A 300 8.48 -77.45 -172.08
CA ASP A 300 8.54 -77.81 -170.67
C ASP A 300 9.79 -78.67 -170.38
N VAL A 301 10.85 -78.45 -171.16
CA VAL A 301 12.14 -79.12 -171.01
C VAL A 301 13.11 -78.14 -170.34
N PRO A 302 13.77 -78.52 -169.22
CA PRO A 302 14.81 -77.71 -168.59
C PRO A 302 15.91 -77.37 -169.60
N GLU A 303 16.37 -76.12 -169.61
CA GLU A 303 17.33 -75.64 -170.63
C GLU A 303 18.65 -76.44 -170.58
N ASN A 304 19.02 -76.95 -169.39
CA ASN A 304 20.18 -77.81 -169.20
C ASN A 304 20.04 -79.22 -169.82
N ASP A 305 18.83 -79.67 -170.11
CA ASP A 305 18.56 -81.00 -170.68
C ASP A 305 18.33 -80.96 -172.20
N MET A 306 18.35 -79.77 -172.81
CA MET A 306 18.28 -79.63 -174.27
C MET A 306 19.66 -79.76 -174.89
N ALA A 307 19.80 -80.69 -175.83
CA ALA A 307 21.05 -80.91 -176.54
C ALA A 307 20.95 -80.36 -177.97
N LYS A 308 21.97 -79.59 -178.35
CA LYS A 308 22.07 -78.87 -179.62
C LYS A 308 22.81 -79.75 -180.62
N ILE A 309 22.21 -80.00 -181.77
CA ILE A 309 22.85 -80.78 -182.84
C ILE A 309 23.59 -79.84 -183.81
N ASP A 310 24.44 -80.39 -184.68
CA ASP A 310 25.34 -79.62 -185.55
C ASP A 310 24.62 -78.69 -186.55
N SER A 311 23.31 -78.87 -186.79
CA SER A 311 22.48 -77.93 -187.56
C SER A 311 22.04 -76.68 -186.78
N GLY A 312 22.36 -76.60 -185.48
CA GLY A 312 22.06 -75.48 -184.60
C GLY A 312 20.71 -75.55 -183.86
N GLN A 313 19.86 -76.54 -184.17
CA GLN A 313 18.54 -76.73 -183.56
C GLN A 313 18.66 -77.38 -182.16
N GLN A 314 17.80 -76.97 -181.22
CA GLN A 314 17.77 -77.50 -179.85
C GLN A 314 16.72 -78.60 -179.70
N LEU A 315 17.20 -79.79 -179.36
CA LEU A 315 16.40 -81.01 -179.30
C LEU A 315 16.34 -81.54 -177.87
N CYS A 316 15.17 -82.02 -177.46
CA CYS A 316 15.03 -82.72 -176.19
C CYS A 316 15.68 -84.11 -176.27
N PRO A 317 15.99 -84.71 -175.11
CA PRO A 317 16.67 -86.01 -175.06
C PRO A 317 15.95 -87.12 -175.82
N ASP A 318 14.62 -87.08 -175.87
CA ASP A 318 13.78 -88.06 -176.57
C ASP A 318 13.90 -87.94 -178.09
N CYS A 319 13.90 -86.71 -178.63
CA CYS A 319 14.08 -86.47 -180.07
C CYS A 319 15.50 -86.81 -180.53
N LEU A 320 16.50 -86.58 -179.66
CA LEU A 320 17.87 -86.98 -179.91
C LEU A 320 18.08 -88.49 -179.92
N ARG A 321 17.32 -89.25 -179.10
CA ARG A 321 17.34 -90.73 -179.15
C ARG A 321 16.76 -91.28 -180.46
N MET A 322 15.70 -90.69 -180.99
CA MET A 322 15.10 -91.15 -182.26
C MET A 322 15.99 -90.90 -183.50
N LEU A 323 16.98 -89.99 -183.42
CA LEU A 323 17.89 -89.69 -184.52
C LEU A 323 19.12 -90.63 -184.59
N ARG A 324 19.36 -91.49 -183.58
CA ARG A 324 20.53 -92.39 -183.52
C ARG A 324 20.24 -93.87 -183.81
N GLY A 325 19.06 -94.20 -184.33
CA GLY A 325 18.72 -95.55 -184.81
C GLY A 325 17.23 -95.79 -184.96
#